data_AF-A0A0D6XNB2-F1
#
_entry.id   AF-A0A0D6XNB2-F1
#
_cell.length_a   1.000
_cell.length_b   1.000
_cell.length_c   1.000
_cell.angle_alpha   90.00
_cell.angle_beta   90.00
_cell.angle_gamma   90.00
#
_symmetry.space_group_name_H-M   'P 1'
#
loop_
_entity.id
_entity.type
_entity.pdbx_description
1 polymer ?
#
loop_
_entity_poly.entity_id
_entity_poly.type
_entity_poly.pdbx_seq_one_letter_code
_entity_poly.pdbx_strand_id
1 'polypeptide(L)' 'MYKEYWLKTFDYKGISKVSELLTCVFINFIILALITLVGLFVPVSMENGVVNLYYIVLFIMILPTIAMIARVLNGKKR' A
#
# COMPACT_ATOMS: atom_id res chain seq x y z
N MET A 1 1.52 -7.17 -11.30
CA MET A 1 2.44 -6.62 -10.28
C MET A 1 1.71 -6.11 -9.04
N TYR A 2 0.92 -5.03 -9.11
CA TYR A 2 0.23 -4.51 -7.91
C TYR A 2 -0.89 -5.43 -7.37
N LYS A 3 -1.60 -6.16 -8.24
CA LYS A 3 -2.54 -7.21 -7.79
C LYS A 3 -1.82 -8.33 -7.02
N GLU A 4 -0.65 -8.75 -7.49
CA GLU A 4 0.14 -9.79 -6.81
C GLU A 4 0.74 -9.30 -5.49
N TYR A 5 1.05 -8.02 -5.41
CA TYR A 5 1.44 -7.35 -4.16
C TYR A 5 0.39 -7.56 -3.06
N TRP A 6 -0.89 -7.34 -3.40
CA TRP A 6 -2.01 -7.61 -2.49
C TRP A 6 -2.27 -9.09 -2.25
N LEU A 7 -2.22 -9.94 -3.29
CA LEU A 7 -2.46 -11.37 -3.13
C LEU A 7 -1.39 -12.07 -2.28
N LYS A 8 -0.16 -11.54 -2.27
CA LYS A 8 0.97 -12.07 -1.50
C LYS A 8 1.18 -11.34 -0.17
N THR A 9 0.15 -10.68 0.36
CA THR A 9 0.23 -9.93 1.64
C THR A 9 0.74 -10.79 2.81
N PHE A 10 0.44 -12.10 2.80
CA PHE A 10 0.87 -13.02 3.86
C PHE A 10 2.03 -13.94 3.45
N ASP A 11 2.61 -13.73 2.25
CA ASP A 11 3.80 -14.46 1.82
C ASP A 11 5.06 -13.67 2.17
N TYR A 12 5.80 -14.19 3.16
CA TYR A 12 7.06 -13.63 3.65
C TYR A 12 8.29 -14.42 3.18
N LYS A 13 8.11 -15.57 2.50
CA LYS A 13 9.21 -16.48 2.14
C LYS A 13 9.73 -16.26 0.72
N GLY A 14 8.96 -15.58 -0.12
CA GLY A 14 9.38 -15.24 -1.49
C GLY A 14 10.61 -14.33 -1.57
N ILE A 15 11.06 -14.10 -2.80
CA ILE A 15 12.14 -13.16 -3.14
C ILE A 15 11.53 -12.09 -4.05
N SER A 16 11.78 -10.82 -3.74
CA SER A 16 11.34 -9.68 -4.54
C SER A 16 12.51 -8.74 -4.82
N LYS A 17 12.46 -8.00 -5.93
CA LYS A 17 13.47 -6.99 -6.26
C LYS A 17 13.17 -5.66 -5.56
N VAL A 18 14.21 -4.88 -5.25
CA VAL A 18 14.06 -3.52 -4.69
C VAL A 18 13.24 -2.63 -5.63
N SER A 19 13.39 -2.79 -6.95
CA SER A 19 12.60 -2.06 -7.95
C SER A 19 11.09 -2.36 -7.86
N GLU A 20 10.69 -3.57 -7.49
CA GLU A 20 9.29 -3.95 -7.33
C GLU A 20 8.69 -3.31 -6.07
N LEU A 21 9.47 -3.25 -4.98
CA LEU A 21 9.08 -2.53 -3.77
C LEU A 21 8.87 -1.04 -4.06
N LEU A 22 9.83 -0.39 -4.73
CA LEU A 22 9.72 1.03 -5.10
C LEU A 22 8.47 1.30 -5.96
N THR A 23 8.20 0.44 -6.93
CA THR A 23 7.02 0.58 -7.79
C THR A 23 5.72 0.41 -7.00
N CYS A 24 5.63 -0.57 -6.09
CA CYS A 24 4.43 -0.77 -5.28
C CYS A 24 4.19 0.39 -4.30
N VAL A 25 5.26 0.90 -3.68
CA VAL A 25 5.20 2.09 -2.81
C VAL A 25 4.76 3.32 -3.60
N PHE A 26 5.29 3.52 -4.81
CA PHE A 26 4.87 4.61 -5.68
C PHE A 26 3.37 4.52 -6.05
N ILE A 27 2.86 3.33 -6.35
CA ILE A 27 1.43 3.13 -6.61
C ILE A 27 0.58 3.40 -5.34
N ASN A 28 1.05 3.02 -4.14
CA ASN A 28 0.36 3.38 -2.89
C ASN A 28 0.26 4.91 -2.75
N PHE A 29 1.34 5.64 -3.03
CA PHE A 29 1.32 7.11 -3.00
C PHE A 29 0.32 7.71 -4.00
N ILE A 30 0.22 7.15 -5.21
CA ILE A 30 -0.79 7.57 -6.19
C ILE A 30 -2.20 7.36 -5.63
N ILE A 31 -2.48 6.20 -5.04
CA ILE A 31 -3.80 5.91 -4.46
C ILE A 31 -4.11 6.87 -3.31
N LEU A 32 -3.15 7.14 -2.43
CA LEU A 32 -3.32 8.10 -1.34
C LEU A 32 -3.63 9.50 -1.89
N ALA A 33 -2.90 9.97 -2.90
CA ALA A 33 -3.15 11.26 -3.54
C ALA A 33 -4.56 11.33 -4.16
N LEU A 34 -5.03 10.25 -4.80
CA LEU A 34 -6.39 10.17 -5.33
C LEU A 34 -7.45 10.22 -4.23
N ILE A 35 -7.26 9.53 -3.11
CA ILE A 35 -8.21 9.58 -1.98
C ILE A 35 -8.25 10.99 -1.37
N THR A 36 -7.10 11.64 -1.21
CA THR A 36 -7.03 13.04 -0.73
C THR A 36 -7.74 13.99 -1.69
N LEU A 37 -7.57 13.82 -3.01
CA LEU A 37 -8.29 14.60 -4.01
C LEU A 37 -9.80 14.39 -3.92
N VAL A 38 -10.28 13.16 -3.70
CA VAL A 38 -11.71 12.90 -3.48
C VAL A 38 -12.21 13.61 -2.22
N GLY A 39 -11.42 13.63 -1.15
CA GLY A 39 -11.75 14.35 0.09
C GLY A 39 -12.05 15.84 -0.11
N LEU A 40 -11.44 16.50 -1.11
CA LEU A 40 -11.69 17.92 -1.42
C LEU A 40 -13.10 18.19 -1.96
N PHE A 41 -13.76 17.17 -2.53
CA PHE A 41 -15.10 17.29 -3.12
C PHE A 41 -16.20 16.76 -2.20
N VAL A 42 -15.84 16.22 -1.03
CA VAL A 42 -16.79 15.61 -0.09
C VAL A 42 -17.42 16.69 0.80
N PRO A 43 -18.75 16.67 1.03
CA PRO A 43 -19.40 17.60 1.94
C PRO A 43 -18.88 17.45 3.38
N VAL A 44 -18.75 18.55 4.11
CA VAL A 44 -18.25 18.59 5.51
C VAL A 44 -18.98 17.62 6.44
N SER A 45 -20.27 17.35 6.20
CA SER A 45 -21.07 16.39 6.97
C SER A 45 -20.58 14.93 6.85
N MET A 46 -19.86 14.57 5.79
CA MET A 46 -19.31 13.24 5.54
C MET A 46 -17.79 13.17 5.68
N GLU A 47 -17.13 14.30 5.97
CA GLU A 47 -15.67 14.41 6.06
C GLU A 47 -15.09 13.39 7.03
N ASN A 48 -15.65 13.26 8.24
CA ASN A 48 -15.20 12.27 9.21
C ASN A 48 -15.28 10.82 8.70
N GLY A 49 -16.31 10.50 7.93
CA GLY A 49 -16.46 9.16 7.33
C GLY A 49 -15.39 8.89 6.28
N VAL A 50 -15.10 9.87 5.43
CA VAL A 50 -14.08 9.76 4.38
C VAL A 50 -12.67 9.73 4.96
N VAL A 51 -12.38 10.56 5.96
CA VAL A 51 -11.10 10.58 6.66
C VAL A 51 -10.87 9.24 7.40
N ASN A 52 -11.89 8.68 8.04
CA ASN A 52 -11.78 7.34 8.65
C ASN A 52 -11.52 6.26 7.60
N LEU A 53 -12.22 6.29 6.47
CA LEU A 53 -11.98 5.34 5.38
C LEU A 53 -10.55 5.45 4.85
N TYR A 54 -10.04 6.67 4.69
CA TYR A 54 -8.64 6.92 4.30
C TYR A 54 -7.66 6.27 5.27
N TYR A 55 -7.84 6.46 6.58
CA TYR A 55 -6.97 5.82 7.58
C TYR A 55 -7.05 4.29 7.57
N ILE A 56 -8.23 3.72 7.34
CA ILE A 56 -8.41 2.26 7.20
C ILE A 56 -7.62 1.74 5.99
N VAL A 57 -7.74 2.39 4.83
CA VAL A 57 -7.01 1.99 3.62
C VAL A 57 -5.51 2.07 3.84
N LEU A 58 -5.04 3.16 4.47
CA LEU A 58 -3.63 3.36 4.78
C LEU A 58 -3.10 2.25 5.70
N PHE A 59 -3.86 1.90 6.73
CA PHE A 59 -3.52 0.80 7.64
C PHE A 59 -3.44 -0.55 6.91
N ILE A 60 -4.41 -0.86 6.04
CA ILE A 60 -4.44 -2.10 5.27
C ILE A 60 -3.24 -2.20 4.29
N MET A 61 -2.79 -1.08 3.73
CA MET A 61 -1.63 -1.03 2.83
C MET A 61 -0.28 -1.34 3.51
N ILE A 62 -0.18 -1.17 4.83
CA ILE A 62 1.05 -1.48 5.58
C ILE A 62 1.37 -2.98 5.49
N LEU A 63 0.36 -3.84 5.56
CA LEU A 63 0.54 -5.30 5.57
C LEU A 63 1.30 -5.83 4.33
N PRO A 64 0.86 -5.57 3.08
CA PRO A 64 1.62 -6.02 1.91
C PRO A 64 2.97 -5.32 1.77
N THR A 65 3.12 -4.11 2.33
CA THR A 65 4.40 -3.38 2.33
C THR A 65 5.43 -4.13 3.16
N ILE A 66 5.07 -4.53 4.38
CA ILE A 66 5.94 -5.31 5.28
C ILE A 66 6.32 -6.64 4.62
N ALA A 67 5.35 -7.34 4.04
CA ALA A 67 5.61 -8.61 3.35
C ALA A 67 6.59 -8.46 2.17
N MET A 68 6.45 -7.40 1.36
CA MET A 68 7.41 -7.10 0.30
C MET A 68 8.80 -6.76 0.84
N ILE A 69 8.90 -5.96 1.91
CA ILE A 69 10.19 -5.65 2.54
C ILE A 69 10.88 -6.93 2.99
N ALA A 70 10.16 -7.83 3.66
CA ALA A 70 10.71 -9.13 4.08
C ALA A 70 11.23 -9.93 2.87
N ARG A 71 10.49 -9.97 1.76
CA ARG A 71 10.91 -10.66 0.53
C ARG A 71 12.14 -10.03 -0.14
N VAL A 72 12.26 -8.70 -0.11
CA VAL A 72 13.46 -8.00 -0.59
C VAL A 72 14.67 -8.32 0.29
N LEU A 73 14.51 -8.34 1.61
CA LEU A 73 15.58 -8.67 2.55
C LEU A 73 16.05 -10.13 2.40
N ASN A 74 15.12 -11.07 2.16
CA ASN A 74 15.46 -12.45 1.86
C ASN A 74 16.27 -12.56 0.56
N GLY A 75 15.92 -11.77 -0.46
CA GLY A 75 16.66 -11.71 -1.72
C GLY A 75 18.09 -11.21 -1.59
N LYS A 76 18.37 -10.30 -0.64
CA LYS A 76 19.72 -9.79 -0.36
C LYS A 76 20.61 -10.75 0.44
N LYS A 77 20.03 -11.75 1.13
CA LYS A 77 20.78 -12.72 1.94
C LYS A 77 21.33 -13.90 1.14
N ARG A 78 20.93 -14.05 -0.13
CA ARG A 78 21.47 -15.03 -1.08
C ARG A 78 22.56 -14.39 -1.92
#